data_AF-A0A382RB71-F1
#
_entry.id   AF-A0A382RB71-F1
#
_cell.length_a   1.000
_cell.length_b   1.000
_cell.length_c   1.000
_cell.angle_alpha   90.00
_cell.angle_beta   90.00
_cell.angle_gamma   90.00
#
_symmetry.space_group_name_H-M   'P 1'
#
loop_
_entity.id
_entity.type
_entity.pdbx_description
1 polymer ?
#
loop_
_entity_poly.entity_id
_entity_poly.type
_entity_poly.pdbx_seq_one_letter_code
_entity_poly.pdbx_strand_id
1 'polypeptide(L)'
;MPELMPVEPEMILITEGDFLMGSETGSKIEKPVHLVWIDSFAIARYPVTRREYAVFLEVTQYNPPPQWDMSEFQIPNQPVVGTSWYDAVNYCSWLSQLTGKTYRLPTEGEREKASRGGLVGHDYPFGDHLPVDCNGGRNSILK
;
A
#
# COMPACT_ATOMS: atom_id res chain seq x y z
N MET A 1 -22.17 19.77 -11.00
CA MET A 1 -21.31 19.17 -9.96
C MET A 1 -20.16 18.52 -10.68
N PRO A 2 -18.89 18.84 -10.37
CA PRO A 2 -17.78 18.17 -11.04
C PRO A 2 -17.81 16.70 -10.65
N GLU A 3 -17.76 15.85 -11.67
CA GLU A 3 -17.69 14.41 -11.56
C GLU A 3 -16.46 14.05 -10.73
N LEU A 4 -16.67 13.49 -9.53
CA LEU A 4 -15.61 13.05 -8.63
C LEU A 4 -14.82 11.92 -9.31
N MET A 5 -13.76 12.28 -10.03
CA MET A 5 -12.72 11.33 -10.44
C MET A 5 -12.26 10.54 -9.21
N PRO A 6 -11.91 9.24 -9.34
CA PRO A 6 -11.94 8.32 -8.21
C PRO A 6 -11.05 8.81 -7.05
N VAL A 7 -11.74 9.17 -5.96
CA VAL A 7 -11.17 9.43 -4.63
C VAL A 7 -10.70 8.14 -3.96
N GLU A 8 -11.31 7.03 -4.37
CA GLU A 8 -11.11 5.71 -3.80
C GLU A 8 -9.97 4.98 -4.53
N PRO A 9 -9.00 4.40 -3.79
CA PRO A 9 -7.93 3.60 -4.40
C PRO A 9 -8.47 2.40 -5.18
N GLU A 10 -7.73 1.96 -6.19
CA GLU A 10 -7.99 0.67 -6.85
C GLU A 10 -7.70 -0.46 -5.86
N MET A 11 -8.75 -1.14 -5.42
CA MET A 11 -8.67 -2.25 -4.47
C MET A 11 -8.62 -3.60 -5.18
N ILE A 12 -7.77 -4.51 -4.71
CA ILE A 12 -7.72 -5.90 -5.16
C ILE A 12 -8.09 -6.84 -4.01
N LEU A 13 -8.81 -7.92 -4.31
CA LEU A 13 -9.18 -8.95 -3.34
C LEU A 13 -8.02 -9.93 -3.16
N ILE A 14 -7.61 -10.13 -1.91
CA ILE A 14 -6.71 -11.20 -1.49
C ILE A 14 -7.57 -12.29 -0.84
N THR A 15 -7.47 -13.51 -1.36
CA THR A 15 -8.24 -14.65 -0.85
C THR A 15 -7.74 -15.10 0.52
N GLU A 16 -8.65 -15.66 1.30
CA GLU A 16 -8.32 -16.26 2.61
C GLU A 16 -7.39 -17.45 2.49
N GLY A 17 -6.82 -17.87 3.62
CA GLY A 17 -6.01 -19.09 3.72
C GLY A 17 -4.66 -18.88 4.41
N ASP A 18 -3.97 -20.00 4.63
CA ASP A 18 -2.66 -20.04 5.24
C ASP A 18 -1.56 -19.55 4.28
N PHE A 19 -0.53 -18.94 4.84
CA PHE A 19 0.75 -18.72 4.17
C PHE A 19 1.92 -18.78 5.16
N LEU A 20 3.13 -19.00 4.63
CA LEU A 20 4.35 -18.94 5.42
C LEU A 20 4.84 -17.48 5.49
N MET A 21 4.86 -16.92 6.70
CA MET A 21 5.33 -15.57 7.00
C MET A 21 6.77 -15.59 7.51
N GLY A 22 7.57 -14.60 7.12
CA GLY A 22 8.97 -14.45 7.52
C GLY A 22 9.98 -14.98 6.49
N SER A 23 11.26 -15.00 6.85
CA SER A 23 12.35 -15.45 5.98
C SER A 23 13.47 -16.19 6.73
N GLU A 24 13.88 -17.34 6.20
CA GLU A 24 15.04 -18.10 6.70
C GLU A 24 16.39 -17.48 6.30
N THR A 25 16.43 -16.66 5.26
CA THR A 25 17.62 -15.92 4.80
C THR A 25 17.65 -14.49 5.34
N GLY A 26 16.51 -14.01 5.86
CA GLY A 26 16.34 -12.67 6.42
C GLY A 26 17.02 -12.45 7.77
N SER A 27 16.79 -11.26 8.32
CA SER A 27 17.35 -10.86 9.61
C SER A 27 16.76 -11.65 10.79
N LYS A 28 17.32 -11.47 11.99
CA LYS A 28 16.84 -12.19 13.20
C LYS A 28 15.39 -11.88 13.55
N ILE A 29 14.86 -10.72 13.18
CA ILE A 29 13.48 -10.31 13.47
C ILE A 29 12.47 -10.83 12.44
N GLU A 30 12.95 -11.37 11.32
CA GLU A 30 12.12 -11.99 10.27
C GLU A 30 11.97 -13.50 10.47
N LYS A 31 12.56 -14.04 11.55
CA LYS A 31 12.60 -15.46 11.92
C LYS A 31 11.81 -15.74 13.20
N PRO A 32 11.33 -16.97 13.41
CA PRO A 32 11.32 -18.09 12.44
C PRO A 32 10.24 -17.90 11.38
N VAL A 33 10.38 -18.59 10.25
CA VAL A 33 9.24 -18.76 9.33
C VAL A 33 8.13 -19.53 10.06
N HIS A 34 6.91 -19.02 10.00
CA HIS A 34 5.76 -19.63 10.67
C HIS A 34 4.48 -19.50 9.84
N LEU A 35 3.54 -20.42 10.07
CA LEU A 35 2.26 -20.45 9.36
C LEU A 35 1.29 -19.43 9.97
N VAL A 36 0.67 -18.62 9.11
CA VAL A 36 -0.32 -17.61 9.52
C VAL A 36 -1.58 -17.75 8.68
N TRP A 37 -2.74 -17.88 9.33
CA TRP A 37 -4.05 -17.78 8.69
C TRP A 37 -4.43 -16.31 8.50
N ILE A 38 -4.87 -15.95 7.30
CA ILE A 38 -5.38 -14.61 6.97
C ILE A 38 -6.73 -14.78 6.28
N ASP A 39 -7.77 -14.15 6.83
CA ASP A 39 -9.11 -14.06 6.21
C ASP A 39 -9.07 -13.28 4.89
N SER A 40 -10.13 -13.36 4.08
CA SER A 40 -10.18 -12.61 2.83
C SER A 40 -10.29 -11.10 3.12
N PHE A 41 -9.52 -10.30 2.40
CA PHE A 41 -9.52 -8.84 2.56
C PHE A 41 -9.22 -8.16 1.22
N ALA A 42 -9.59 -6.89 1.10
CA ALA A 42 -9.17 -6.06 -0.03
C ALA A 42 -8.03 -5.15 0.39
N ILE A 43 -7.03 -4.97 -0.48
CA ILE A 43 -5.92 -4.03 -0.28
C ILE A 43 -5.75 -3.15 -1.51
N ALA A 44 -5.31 -1.90 -1.30
CA ALA A 44 -5.01 -1.02 -2.41
C ALA A 44 -3.88 -1.63 -3.25
N ARG A 45 -4.10 -1.75 -4.56
CA ARG A 45 -3.11 -2.28 -5.52
C ARG A 45 -1.83 -1.44 -5.56
N TYR A 46 -1.96 -0.16 -5.25
CA TYR A 46 -0.89 0.81 -5.26
C TYR A 46 -0.88 1.61 -3.95
N PRO A 47 0.26 2.19 -3.56
CA PRO A 47 0.28 3.19 -2.49
C PRO A 47 -0.68 4.35 -2.81
N VAL A 48 -1.27 4.92 -1.76
CA VAL A 48 -2.13 6.12 -1.87
C VAL A 48 -1.34 7.21 -2.58
N THR A 49 -1.93 7.76 -3.63
CA THR A 49 -1.29 8.76 -4.49
C THR A 49 -1.43 10.16 -3.93
N ARG A 50 -0.56 11.08 -4.38
CA ARG A 50 -0.70 12.51 -4.09
C ARG A 50 -2.10 13.02 -4.46
N ARG A 51 -2.62 12.65 -5.63
CA ARG A 51 -3.96 13.10 -6.08
C ARG A 51 -5.08 12.64 -5.15
N GLU A 52 -5.06 11.37 -4.73
CA GLU A 52 -6.06 10.84 -3.79
C GLU A 52 -5.96 11.53 -2.42
N TYR A 53 -4.74 11.76 -1.92
CA TYR A 53 -4.52 12.45 -0.65
C TYR A 53 -4.83 13.95 -0.71
N ALA A 54 -4.68 14.59 -1.88
CA ALA A 54 -5.03 16.00 -2.05
C ALA A 54 -6.52 16.26 -1.82
N VAL A 55 -7.39 15.32 -2.25
CA VAL A 55 -8.83 15.40 -1.98
C VAL A 55 -9.12 15.32 -0.48
N PHE A 56 -8.41 14.44 0.24
CA PHE A 56 -8.50 14.38 1.70
C PHE A 56 -8.16 15.73 2.33
N LEU A 57 -7.03 16.34 1.95
CA LEU A 57 -6.61 17.65 2.46
C LEU A 57 -7.64 18.75 2.15
N GLU A 58 -8.16 18.79 0.93
CA GLU A 58 -9.15 19.78 0.50
C GLU A 58 -10.48 19.65 1.25
N VAL A 59 -11.00 18.43 1.41
CA VAL A 59 -12.31 18.21 2.06
C VAL A 59 -12.23 18.39 3.56
N THR A 60 -11.14 17.93 4.19
CA THR A 60 -11.02 17.91 5.65
C THR A 60 -10.30 19.12 6.23
N GLN A 61 -9.65 19.92 5.39
CA GLN A 61 -8.75 21.00 5.81
C GLN A 61 -7.63 20.52 6.73
N TYR A 62 -7.22 19.25 6.58
CA TYR A 62 -6.12 18.66 7.34
C TYR A 62 -4.78 19.29 6.92
N ASN A 63 -3.79 19.26 7.82
CA ASN A 63 -2.48 19.84 7.52
C ASN A 63 -1.74 19.00 6.47
N PRO A 64 -1.16 19.61 5.43
CA PRO A 64 -0.32 18.87 4.48
C PRO A 64 0.92 18.31 5.18
N PRO A 65 1.45 17.15 4.74
CA PRO A 65 2.70 16.60 5.27
C PRO A 65 3.90 17.51 4.94
N PRO A 66 5.02 17.42 5.68
CA PRO A 66 6.14 18.37 5.54
C PRO A 66 6.75 18.47 4.14
N GLN A 67 6.69 17.40 3.35
CA GLN A 67 7.24 17.32 1.99
C GLN A 67 6.23 17.66 0.90
N TRP A 68 5.01 18.10 1.26
CA TRP A 68 3.92 18.28 0.30
C TRP A 68 4.24 19.27 -0.81
N ASP A 69 4.94 20.36 -0.53
CA ASP A 69 5.22 21.42 -1.52
C ASP A 69 6.58 21.27 -2.21
N MET A 70 7.37 20.26 -1.85
CA MET A 70 8.64 19.97 -2.52
C MET A 70 8.40 19.53 -3.96
N SER A 71 9.14 20.10 -4.92
CA SER A 71 8.90 19.94 -6.36
C SER A 71 9.03 18.48 -6.83
N GLU A 72 9.90 17.70 -6.19
CA GLU A 72 10.10 16.28 -6.47
C GLU A 72 8.83 15.46 -6.15
N PHE A 73 8.00 15.95 -5.24
CA PHE A 73 6.83 15.24 -4.71
C PHE A 73 5.48 15.76 -5.25
N GLN A 74 5.48 16.49 -6.37
CA GLN A 74 4.25 17.08 -6.94
C GLN A 74 3.56 16.26 -8.05
N ILE A 75 4.13 15.14 -8.52
CA ILE A 75 3.51 14.31 -9.57
C ILE A 75 2.20 13.69 -9.04
N PRO A 76 1.04 13.88 -9.71
CA PRO A 76 -0.26 13.46 -9.16
C PRO A 76 -0.38 11.96 -8.83
N ASN A 77 0.17 11.08 -9.68
CA ASN A 77 0.02 9.63 -9.56
C ASN A 77 1.14 8.93 -8.78
N GLN A 78 2.10 9.68 -8.24
CA GLN A 78 3.12 9.10 -7.37
C GLN A 78 2.60 8.94 -5.93
N PRO A 79 3.22 8.08 -5.12
CA PRO A 79 2.85 7.94 -3.71
C PRO A 79 2.89 9.28 -2.98
N VAL A 80 1.91 9.54 -2.11
CA VAL A 80 2.07 10.59 -1.11
C VAL A 80 3.22 10.21 -0.18
N VAL A 81 4.04 11.19 0.18
CA VAL A 81 5.20 11.02 1.06
C VAL A 81 5.15 12.02 2.20
N GLY A 82 5.95 11.79 3.24
CA GLY A 82 6.01 12.68 4.40
C GLY A 82 4.89 12.49 5.41
N THR A 83 3.99 11.54 5.17
CA THR A 83 2.89 11.21 6.08
C THR A 83 3.42 10.40 7.26
N SER A 84 2.97 10.74 8.46
CA SER A 84 3.14 9.90 9.64
C SER A 84 2.14 8.73 9.63
N TRP A 85 2.32 7.78 10.56
CA TRP A 85 1.34 6.72 10.78
C TRP A 85 -0.04 7.27 11.16
N TYR A 86 -0.09 8.33 11.98
CA TYR A 86 -1.34 8.97 12.39
C TYR A 86 -2.08 9.60 11.20
N ASP A 87 -1.35 10.20 10.27
CA ASP A 87 -1.92 10.78 9.04
C ASP A 87 -2.56 9.70 8.19
N ALA A 88 -1.89 8.55 8.04
CA ALA A 88 -2.41 7.43 7.28
C ALA A 88 -3.68 6.83 7.92
N VAL A 89 -3.72 6.73 9.26
CA VAL A 89 -4.93 6.30 9.99
C VAL A 89 -6.07 7.31 9.83
N ASN A 90 -5.79 8.60 9.92
CA ASN A 90 -6.80 9.65 9.72
C ASN A 90 -7.37 9.63 8.30
N TYR A 91 -6.51 9.42 7.29
CA TYR A 91 -6.93 9.21 5.91
C TYR A 91 -7.87 8.00 5.76
N CYS A 92 -7.50 6.84 6.33
CA CYS A 92 -8.37 5.66 6.32
C CYS A 92 -9.72 5.89 7.01
N SER A 93 -9.70 6.58 8.16
CA SER A 93 -10.93 6.93 8.90
C SER A 93 -11.84 7.86 8.09
N TRP A 94 -11.28 8.88 7.47
CA TRP A 94 -12.02 9.79 6.59
C TRP A 94 -12.60 9.05 5.39
N LEU A 95 -11.81 8.22 4.70
CA LEU A 95 -12.26 7.48 3.54
C LEU A 95 -13.38 6.50 3.92
N SER A 96 -13.30 5.91 5.11
CA SER A 96 -14.38 5.06 5.65
C SER A 96 -15.68 5.83 5.84
N GLN A 97 -15.61 7.01 6.44
CA GLN A 97 -16.78 7.86 6.66
C GLN A 97 -17.38 8.35 5.34
N LEU A 98 -16.54 8.72 4.37
CA LEU A 98 -16.98 9.21 3.06
C LEU A 98 -17.70 8.12 2.25
N THR A 99 -17.18 6.89 2.26
CA THR A 99 -17.64 5.81 1.38
C THR A 99 -18.64 4.86 2.04
N GLY A 100 -18.72 4.86 3.38
CA GLY A 100 -19.47 3.87 4.16
C GLY A 100 -18.81 2.48 4.20
N LYS A 101 -17.64 2.30 3.57
CA LYS A 101 -16.85 1.07 3.64
C LYS A 101 -15.84 1.15 4.80
N THR A 102 -15.25 0.03 5.19
CA THR A 102 -14.19 0.01 6.20
C THR A 102 -12.82 0.06 5.53
N TYR A 103 -12.09 1.16 5.74
CA TYR A 103 -10.70 1.33 5.36
C TYR A 103 -9.81 1.37 6.59
N ARG A 104 -8.64 0.71 6.51
CA ARG A 104 -7.60 0.71 7.55
C ARG A 104 -6.24 0.40 6.93
N LEU A 105 -5.19 0.60 7.71
CA LEU A 105 -3.89 0.04 7.37
C LEU A 105 -3.92 -1.49 7.40
N PRO A 106 -3.18 -2.16 6.50
CA PRO A 106 -3.01 -3.61 6.58
C PRO A 106 -2.19 -3.95 7.81
N THR A 107 -2.48 -5.11 8.40
CA THR A 107 -1.56 -5.75 9.35
C THR A 107 -0.27 -6.17 8.64
N GLU A 108 0.77 -6.48 9.41
CA GLU A 108 2.02 -6.98 8.82
C GLU A 108 1.81 -8.27 8.01
N GLY A 109 1.04 -9.22 8.55
CA GLY A 109 0.72 -10.47 7.86
C GLY A 109 -0.09 -10.28 6.59
N GLU A 110 -1.08 -9.39 6.59
CA GLU A 110 -1.84 -9.03 5.38
C GLU A 110 -0.94 -8.39 4.32
N ARG A 111 -0.07 -7.46 4.73
CA ARG A 111 0.88 -6.81 3.83
C ARG A 111 1.83 -7.83 3.20
N GLU A 112 2.37 -8.75 3.98
CA GLU A 112 3.29 -9.77 3.48
C GLU A 112 2.58 -10.77 2.57
N LYS A 113 1.41 -11.30 2.97
CA LYS A 113 0.61 -12.20 2.12
C LYS A 113 0.29 -11.58 0.77
N ALA A 114 -0.16 -10.32 0.76
CA ALA A 114 -0.43 -9.59 -0.48
C ALA A 114 0.84 -9.39 -1.32
N SER A 115 1.96 -9.05 -0.69
CA SER A 115 3.23 -8.80 -1.38
C SER A 115 3.83 -10.07 -1.98
N ARG A 116 3.63 -11.25 -1.37
CA ARG A 116 4.13 -12.52 -1.89
C ARG A 116 3.40 -12.98 -3.16
N GLY A 117 2.18 -12.51 -3.42
CA GLY A 117 1.45 -12.84 -4.65
C GLY A 117 1.20 -14.34 -4.87
N GLY A 118 1.17 -15.13 -3.79
CA GLY A 118 1.02 -16.60 -3.84
C GLY A 118 2.32 -17.39 -3.98
N LEU A 119 3.47 -16.72 -4.12
CA LEU A 119 4.78 -17.36 -4.11
C LEU A 119 5.18 -17.79 -2.68
N VAL A 120 5.78 -18.97 -2.56
CA VAL A 120 6.20 -19.55 -1.27
C VAL A 120 7.72 -19.69 -1.26
N GLY A 121 8.35 -19.16 -0.20
CA GLY A 121 9.81 -19.31 0.00
C GLY A 121 10.69 -18.47 -0.92
N HIS A 122 10.11 -17.51 -1.65
CA HIS A 122 10.84 -16.60 -2.51
C HIS A 122 11.20 -15.29 -1.80
N ASP A 123 12.36 -14.72 -2.17
CA ASP A 123 12.90 -13.49 -1.57
C ASP A 123 12.17 -12.21 -2.07
N TYR A 124 11.65 -12.23 -3.30
CA TYR A 124 10.92 -11.09 -3.88
C TYR A 124 9.53 -11.47 -4.40
N PRO A 125 8.61 -10.48 -4.56
CA PRO A 125 7.27 -10.68 -5.15
C PRO A 125 7.26 -11.29 -6.56
N PHE A 126 8.41 -11.31 -7.24
CA PHE A 126 8.59 -11.79 -8.61
C PHE A 126 9.61 -12.95 -8.71
N GLY A 127 9.96 -13.59 -7.59
CA GLY A 127 10.93 -14.69 -7.51
C GLY A 127 12.25 -14.27 -6.84
N ASP A 128 13.33 -15.02 -7.07
CA ASP A 128 14.60 -14.84 -6.31
C ASP A 128 15.66 -14.02 -7.05
N HIS A 129 15.39 -13.67 -8.29
CA HIS A 129 16.33 -12.94 -9.13
C HIS A 129 15.84 -11.52 -9.36
N LEU A 130 16.69 -10.55 -9.04
CA LEU A 130 16.44 -9.16 -9.42
C LEU A 130 16.41 -9.06 -10.95
N PRO A 131 15.38 -8.41 -11.53
CA PRO A 131 15.38 -8.08 -12.95
C PRO A 131 16.60 -7.24 -13.30
N VAL A 132 17.20 -7.50 -14.46
CA VAL A 132 18.42 -6.80 -14.92
C VAL A 132 18.22 -5.28 -15.07
N ASP A 133 16.98 -4.83 -15.23
CA ASP A 133 16.57 -3.42 -15.43
C ASP A 133 15.58 -2.92 -14.35
N CYS A 134 15.89 -3.12 -13.06
CA CYS A 134 15.00 -2.69 -11.98
C CYS A 134 14.99 -1.16 -11.77
N ASN A 135 14.15 -0.44 -12.52
CA ASN A 135 13.64 0.86 -12.08
C ASN A 135 12.32 0.62 -11.34
N GLY A 136 12.24 0.83 -10.03
CA GLY A 136 10.98 0.71 -9.30
C GLY A 136 9.99 1.84 -9.66
N GLY A 137 8.68 1.60 -9.55
CA GLY A 137 7.64 2.65 -9.65
C GLY A 137 6.38 2.26 -10.44
N ARG A 138 5.26 2.95 -10.16
CA ARG A 138 4.00 2.82 -10.92
C ARG A 138 4.24 3.43 -12.31
N ASN A 139 4.68 2.59 -13.27
CA ASN A 139 4.98 2.81 -14.70
C ASN A 139 6.35 2.26 -15.14
N SER A 140 7.10 1.56 -14.29
CA SER A 140 8.25 0.81 -14.79
C SER A 140 7.77 -0.42 -15.55
N ILE A 141 8.08 -0.43 -16.85
CA ILE A 141 7.96 -1.64 -17.65
C ILE A 141 9.11 -2.53 -17.20
N LEU A 142 8.81 -3.62 -16.50
CA LEU A 142 9.70 -4.78 -16.47
C LEU A 142 9.76 -5.27 -17.93
N LYS A 143 10.86 -5.01 -18.61
CA LYS A 143 11.09 -5.56 -19.96
C LYS A 143 11.41 -7.03 -19.87
#